data_AF-A0A812M4D0-F1
#
_entry.id   AF-A0A812M4D0-F1
#
_cell.length_a   1.000
_cell.length_b   1.000
_cell.length_c   1.000
_cell.angle_alpha   90.00
_cell.angle_beta   90.00
_cell.angle_gamma   90.00
#
_symmetry.space_group_name_H-M   'P 1'
#
loop_
_entity.id
_entity.type
_entity.pdbx_description
1 polymer ?
#
loop_
_entity_poly.entity_id
_entity_poly.type
_entity_poly.pdbx_seq_one_letter_code
_entity_poly.pdbx_strand_id
1 'polypeptide(L)'
;MIQIRHYQQTHSLQIPKLRFQRVVRDICDAVSIERYEEWQQGRADRRRVIPNLQEPPDDWEPPKRYRMDTQGLLALQEACESMLVGLFEDMNVCAVHCKRVTVMPNDLVLCRRLNGAWQWEPTQQKPEKCR
;
A
#
# COMPACT_ATOMS: atom_id res chain seq x y z
N MET A 1 14.41 -27.21 -5.24
CA MET A 1 15.68 -26.66 -5.78
C MET A 1 15.53 -26.10 -7.19
N ILE A 2 14.95 -26.83 -8.16
CA ILE A 2 14.88 -26.40 -9.57
C ILE A 2 14.09 -25.09 -9.76
N GLN A 3 12.92 -24.97 -9.12
CA GLN A 3 12.09 -23.76 -9.24
C GLN A 3 12.76 -22.51 -8.67
N ILE A 4 13.39 -22.60 -7.49
CA ILE A 4 14.08 -21.45 -6.86
C ILE A 4 15.16 -20.92 -7.80
N ARG A 5 15.97 -21.81 -8.37
CA ARG A 5 17.03 -21.41 -9.33
C ARG A 5 16.45 -20.79 -10.59
N HIS A 6 15.37 -21.36 -11.12
CA HIS A 6 14.70 -20.80 -12.28
C HIS A 6 14.22 -19.36 -12.00
N TYR A 7 13.50 -19.14 -10.91
CA TYR A 7 12.95 -17.82 -10.57
C TYR A 7 14.02 -16.79 -10.23
N GLN A 8 15.14 -17.21 -9.62
CA GLN A 8 16.30 -16.35 -9.37
C GLN A 8 17.06 -15.94 -10.66
N GLN A 9 16.83 -16.65 -11.78
CA GLN A 9 17.43 -16.34 -13.08
C GLN A 9 16.48 -15.56 -13.99
N THR A 10 15.20 -15.42 -13.61
CA THR A 10 14.19 -14.72 -14.40
C THR A 10 13.93 -13.31 -13.86
N HIS A 11 13.72 -12.36 -14.77
CA HIS A 11 13.38 -10.97 -14.45
C HIS A 11 11.94 -10.59 -14.86
N SER A 12 11.08 -11.57 -15.08
CA SER A 12 9.68 -11.32 -15.44
C SER A 12 8.86 -10.94 -14.20
N LEU A 13 7.97 -9.96 -14.35
CA LEU A 13 6.95 -9.66 -13.34
C LEU A 13 6.05 -10.87 -13.09
N GLN A 14 5.91 -11.24 -11.83
CA GLN A 14 5.22 -12.45 -11.39
C GLN A 14 3.73 -12.21 -11.12
N ILE A 15 3.34 -10.98 -10.76
CA ILE A 15 1.94 -10.64 -10.50
C ILE A 15 1.22 -10.37 -11.85
N PRO A 16 0.04 -10.97 -12.09
CA PRO A 16 -0.72 -10.67 -13.30
C PRO A 16 -1.10 -9.19 -13.40
N LYS A 17 -0.64 -8.51 -14.46
CA LYS A 17 -0.80 -7.06 -14.67
C LYS A 17 -2.22 -6.55 -14.46
N LEU A 18 -3.23 -7.28 -14.96
CA LEU A 18 -4.64 -6.88 -14.82
C LEU A 18 -5.13 -6.91 -13.37
N ARG A 19 -4.70 -7.89 -12.56
CA ARG A 19 -5.10 -7.99 -11.15
C ARG A 19 -4.45 -6.87 -10.34
N PHE A 20 -3.16 -6.64 -10.57
CA PHE A 20 -2.44 -5.52 -9.96
C PHE A 20 -3.07 -4.18 -10.29
N GLN A 21 -3.34 -3.92 -11.57
CA GLN A 21 -3.97 -2.69 -12.03
C GLN A 21 -5.34 -2.45 -11.38
N ARG A 22 -6.15 -3.49 -11.15
CA ARG A 22 -7.46 -3.35 -10.49
C ARG A 22 -7.28 -2.88 -9.05
N VAL A 23 -6.43 -3.55 -8.29
CA VAL A 23 -6.15 -3.20 -6.89
C VAL A 23 -5.62 -1.77 -6.77
N VAL A 24 -4.68 -1.37 -7.63
CA VAL A 24 -4.14 0.00 -7.63
C VAL A 24 -5.24 1.03 -7.88
N ARG A 25 -6.19 0.74 -8.79
CA ARG A 25 -7.32 1.65 -9.04
C ARG A 25 -8.28 1.71 -7.86
N ASP A 26 -8.63 0.56 -7.30
CA ASP A 26 -9.53 0.50 -6.16
C ASP A 26 -8.96 1.28 -4.96
N ILE A 27 -7.65 1.17 -4.71
CA ILE A 27 -6.94 1.95 -3.68
C ILE A 27 -6.93 3.44 -4.01
N CYS A 28 -6.59 3.82 -5.25
CA CYS A 28 -6.56 5.23 -5.64
C CYS A 28 -7.95 5.88 -5.56
N ASP A 29 -9.00 5.15 -5.92
CA ASP A 29 -10.37 5.64 -5.85
C ASP A 29 -10.77 5.81 -4.36
N ALA A 30 -10.44 4.85 -3.48
CA ALA A 30 -10.67 4.95 -2.04
C ALA A 30 -9.93 6.14 -1.38
N VAL A 31 -8.63 6.29 -1.64
CA VAL A 31 -7.81 7.39 -1.08
C VAL A 31 -8.32 8.75 -1.55
N SER A 32 -8.78 8.84 -2.79
CA SER A 32 -9.30 10.10 -3.34
C SER A 32 -10.62 10.52 -2.69
N ILE A 33 -11.48 9.56 -2.36
CA ILE A 33 -12.72 9.80 -1.63
C ILE A 33 -12.42 10.24 -0.19
N GLU A 34 -11.59 9.48 0.54
CA GLU A 34 -11.21 9.79 1.92
C GLU A 34 -10.64 11.22 2.04
N ARG A 35 -9.69 11.58 1.17
CA ARG A 35 -9.11 12.93 1.16
C ARG A 35 -10.12 14.03 0.83
N TYR A 36 -11.12 13.74 0.00
CA TYR A 36 -12.18 14.70 -0.30
C TYR A 36 -13.10 14.91 0.90
N GLU A 37 -13.44 13.85 1.63
CA GLU A 37 -14.25 13.94 2.85
C GLU A 37 -13.53 14.71 3.96
N GLU A 38 -12.25 14.42 4.21
CA GLU A 38 -11.40 15.19 5.11
C GLU A 38 -11.34 16.67 4.71
N TRP A 39 -11.23 16.92 3.40
CA TRP A 39 -11.27 18.26 2.86
C TRP A 39 -12.62 18.93 3.18
N GLN A 40 -13.76 18.27 2.96
CA GLN A 40 -15.07 18.87 3.28
C GLN A 40 -15.24 19.15 4.77
N GLN A 41 -14.82 18.24 5.65
CA GLN A 41 -14.93 18.38 7.10
C GLN A 41 -14.09 19.54 7.66
N GLY A 42 -12.88 19.74 7.12
CA GLY A 42 -11.98 20.85 7.51
C GLY A 42 -12.26 22.19 6.84
N ARG A 43 -13.28 22.30 5.97
CA ARG A 43 -13.57 23.50 5.16
C ARG A 43 -13.88 24.72 6.02
N ALA A 44 -14.64 24.55 7.11
CA ALA A 44 -14.99 25.62 8.04
C ALA A 44 -13.81 26.15 8.87
N ASP A 45 -12.84 25.28 9.19
CA ASP A 45 -11.64 25.65 9.94
C ASP A 45 -10.61 26.35 9.04
N ARG A 46 -10.39 25.82 7.82
CA ARG A 46 -9.50 26.47 6.83
C ARG A 46 -9.97 27.86 6.42
N ARG A 47 -11.28 28.12 6.39
CA ARG A 47 -11.84 29.47 6.15
C ARG A 47 -11.41 30.47 7.22
N ARG A 48 -11.10 30.03 8.44
CA ARG A 48 -10.58 30.90 9.52
C ARG A 48 -9.07 31.13 9.40
N VAL A 49 -8.32 30.08 9.05
CA VAL A 49 -6.85 30.11 9.03
C VAL A 49 -6.29 30.74 7.75
N ILE A 50 -7.01 30.62 6.63
CA ILE A 50 -6.57 31.11 5.31
C ILE A 50 -7.69 31.99 4.71
N PRO A 51 -7.72 33.30 5.04
CA PRO A 51 -8.81 34.20 4.66
C PRO A 51 -9.01 34.38 3.14
N ASN A 52 -7.96 34.16 2.33
CA ASN A 52 -7.99 34.30 0.88
C ASN A 52 -7.90 32.96 0.13
N LEU A 53 -8.34 31.86 0.75
CA LEU A 53 -8.36 30.57 0.08
C LEU A 53 -9.44 30.59 -1.02
N GLN A 54 -9.02 30.48 -2.29
CA GLN A 54 -9.94 30.27 -3.40
C GLN A 54 -10.62 28.91 -3.20
N GLU A 55 -11.88 28.91 -2.77
CA GLU A 55 -12.64 27.67 -2.62
C GLU A 55 -12.97 27.11 -4.01
N PRO A 56 -12.89 25.78 -4.20
CA PRO A 56 -13.49 25.12 -5.33
C PRO A 56 -14.98 25.50 -5.45
N PRO A 57 -15.54 25.53 -6.67
CA PRO A 57 -16.98 25.68 -6.87
C PRO A 57 -17.79 24.70 -6.01
N ASP A 58 -18.97 25.09 -5.54
CA ASP A 58 -19.79 24.26 -4.65
C ASP A 58 -20.26 22.95 -5.31
N ASP A 59 -20.29 22.91 -6.64
CA ASP A 59 -20.60 21.75 -7.48
C ASP A 59 -19.34 20.96 -7.91
N TRP A 60 -18.15 21.31 -7.40
CA TRP A 60 -16.92 20.58 -7.69
C TRP A 60 -16.92 19.21 -7.01
N GLU A 61 -17.11 18.18 -7.82
CA GLU A 61 -16.93 16.78 -7.45
C GLU A 61 -15.54 16.28 -7.86
N PRO A 62 -14.88 15.46 -7.02
CA PRO A 62 -13.64 14.81 -7.42
C PRO A 62 -13.92 13.90 -8.63
N PRO A 63 -12.96 13.77 -9.56
CA PRO A 63 -13.14 12.90 -10.70
C PRO A 63 -13.38 11.47 -10.22
N LYS A 64 -14.51 10.89 -10.66
CA LYS A 64 -14.91 9.51 -10.28
C LYS A 64 -13.87 8.45 -10.63
N ARG A 65 -12.92 8.76 -11.53
CA ARG A 65 -11.86 7.83 -11.92
C ARG A 65 -10.61 8.54 -12.45
N TYR A 66 -9.45 8.17 -11.90
CA TYR A 66 -8.17 8.66 -12.39
C TYR A 66 -7.69 7.90 -13.62
N ARG A 67 -7.17 8.64 -14.61
CA ARG A 67 -6.41 8.06 -15.73
C ARG A 67 -4.99 7.83 -15.25
N MET A 68 -4.56 6.58 -15.29
CA MET A 68 -3.20 6.19 -14.89
C MET A 68 -2.37 5.95 -16.14
N ASP A 69 -1.14 6.45 -16.12
CA ASP A 69 -0.17 6.16 -17.16
C ASP A 69 0.27 4.68 -17.08
N THR A 70 0.54 4.10 -18.26
CA THR A 70 0.98 2.72 -18.40
C THR A 70 2.38 2.50 -17.83
N GLN A 71 3.30 3.44 -18.03
CA GLN A 71 4.66 3.33 -17.49
C GLN A 71 4.66 3.50 -15.97
N GLY A 72 3.86 4.43 -15.45
CA GLY A 72 3.68 4.58 -14.00
C GLY A 72 3.16 3.32 -13.31
N LEU A 73 2.19 2.62 -13.93
CA LEU A 73 1.69 1.34 -13.40
C LEU A 73 2.74 0.24 -13.42
N LEU A 74 3.58 0.17 -14.45
CA LEU A 74 4.68 -0.80 -14.53
C LEU A 74 5.75 -0.53 -13.47
N ALA A 75 6.17 0.73 -13.32
CA ALA A 75 7.15 1.12 -12.31
C ALA A 75 6.66 0.80 -10.89
N LEU A 76 5.36 1.05 -10.61
CA LEU A 76 4.77 0.68 -9.33
C LEU A 76 4.78 -0.84 -9.12
N GLN A 77 4.47 -1.61 -10.15
CA GLN A 77 4.50 -3.07 -10.07
C GLN A 77 5.92 -3.60 -9.79
N GLU A 78 6.92 -3.10 -10.52
CA GLU A 78 8.33 -3.47 -10.33
C GLU A 78 8.79 -3.17 -8.90
N ALA A 79 8.48 -1.98 -8.38
CA ALA A 79 8.83 -1.59 -7.02
C ALA A 79 8.13 -2.49 -5.99
N CYS A 80 6.84 -2.77 -6.15
CA CYS A 80 6.09 -3.64 -5.24
C CYS A 80 6.63 -5.08 -5.23
N GLU A 81 6.93 -5.65 -6.40
CA GLU A 81 7.47 -7.02 -6.47
C GLU A 81 8.88 -7.10 -5.85
N SER A 82 9.75 -6.13 -6.16
CA SER A 82 11.09 -6.05 -5.55
C SER A 82 11.04 -5.96 -4.02
N MET A 83 10.14 -5.11 -3.50
CA MET A 83 9.91 -4.96 -2.07
C MET A 83 9.39 -6.25 -1.42
N LEU A 84 8.45 -6.95 -2.06
CA LEU A 84 7.92 -8.21 -1.53
C LEU A 84 8.97 -9.31 -1.51
N VAL A 85 9.81 -9.40 -2.54
CA VAL A 85 10.92 -10.37 -2.60
C VAL A 85 11.90 -10.13 -1.45
N GLY A 86 12.37 -8.88 -1.26
CA GLY A 86 13.26 -8.55 -0.14
C GLY A 86 12.64 -8.84 1.23
N LEU A 87 11.34 -8.57 1.40
CA LEU A 87 10.62 -8.89 2.63
C LEU A 87 10.57 -10.41 2.89
N PHE A 88 10.36 -11.23 1.86
CA PHE A 88 10.35 -12.68 2.01
C PHE A 88 11.75 -13.26 2.28
N GLU A 89 12.81 -12.63 1.77
CA GLU A 89 14.19 -12.98 2.12
C GLU A 89 14.46 -12.73 3.61
N ASP A 90 14.08 -11.56 4.13
CA ASP A 90 14.17 -11.23 5.56
C ASP A 90 13.36 -12.21 6.43
N MET A 91 12.14 -12.54 6.01
CA MET A 91 11.28 -13.50 6.71
C MET A 91 11.90 -14.90 6.74
N ASN A 92 12.55 -15.31 5.66
CA ASN A 92 13.23 -16.59 5.59
C ASN A 92 14.42 -16.65 6.56
N VAL A 93 15.21 -15.57 6.68
CA VAL A 93 16.28 -15.46 7.68
C VAL A 93 15.72 -15.57 9.10
N CYS A 94 14.59 -14.91 9.39
CA CYS A 94 13.91 -15.00 10.68
C CYS A 94 13.41 -16.43 10.99
N ALA A 95 12.85 -17.13 9.99
CA ALA A 95 12.41 -18.51 10.15
C ALA A 95 13.60 -19.44 10.48
N VAL A 96 14.72 -19.29 9.76
CA VAL A 96 15.96 -20.06 9.98
C VAL A 96 16.55 -19.77 11.35
N HIS A 97 16.53 -18.52 11.81
CA HIS A 97 16.97 -18.14 13.15
C HIS A 97 16.20 -18.90 14.25
N CYS A 98 14.90 -19.14 14.04
CA CYS A 98 14.06 -19.96 14.92
C CYS A 98 14.15 -21.48 14.66
N LYS A 99 15.12 -21.96 13.87
CA LYS A 99 15.29 -23.37 13.46
C LYS A 99 14.09 -23.94 12.69
N ARG A 100 13.34 -23.09 11.99
CA ARG A 100 12.23 -23.48 11.10
C ARG A 100 12.64 -23.32 9.64
N VAL A 101 11.97 -24.07 8.76
CA VAL A 101 12.08 -23.94 7.29
C VAL A 101 10.83 -23.25 6.70
N THR A 102 9.71 -23.30 7.42
CA THR A 102 8.45 -22.70 7.00
C THR A 102 8.34 -21.26 7.50
N VAL A 103 8.14 -20.32 6.59
CA VAL A 103 7.81 -18.92 6.88
C VAL A 103 6.40 -18.80 7.48
N MET A 104 6.26 -17.96 8.50
CA MET A 104 5.02 -17.76 9.24
C MET A 104 4.65 -16.27 9.36
N PRO A 105 3.39 -15.92 9.62
CA PRO A 105 2.99 -14.52 9.84
C PRO A 105 3.76 -13.82 10.97
N ASN A 106 4.21 -14.56 11.98
CA ASN A 106 5.04 -14.01 13.06
C ASN A 106 6.41 -13.52 12.55
N ASP A 107 6.96 -14.15 11.50
CA ASP A 107 8.22 -13.72 10.89
C ASP A 107 8.03 -12.36 10.20
N LEU A 108 6.88 -12.14 9.55
CA LEU A 108 6.53 -10.84 8.96
C LEU A 108 6.42 -9.75 10.03
N VAL A 109 5.75 -10.05 11.15
CA VAL A 109 5.62 -9.10 12.27
C VAL A 109 6.99 -8.74 12.84
N LEU A 110 7.87 -9.73 13.00
CA LEU A 110 9.23 -9.52 13.47
C LEU A 110 10.05 -8.68 12.48
N CYS A 111 10.07 -9.03 11.19
CA CYS A 111 10.76 -8.28 10.14
C CYS A 111 10.31 -6.82 10.08
N ARG A 112 8.99 -6.57 10.16
CA ARG A 112 8.46 -5.20 10.19
C ARG A 112 8.89 -4.41 11.41
N ARG A 113 8.95 -5.05 12.58
CA ARG A 113 9.41 -4.41 13.83
C ARG A 113 10.89 -4.06 13.77
N LEU A 114 11.72 -4.93 13.21
CA LEU A 114 13.16 -4.72 13.08
C LEU A 114 13.51 -3.66 12.02
N ASN A 115 12.82 -3.67 10.88
CA ASN A 115 13.11 -2.76 9.78
C ASN A 115 12.71 -1.31 10.09
N GLY A 116 11.82 -1.05 11.06
CA GLY A 116 11.44 0.29 11.52
C GLY A 116 10.69 1.17 10.50
N ALA A 117 10.85 0.90 9.20
CA ALA A 117 10.33 1.66 8.06
C ALA A 117 8.87 1.34 7.70
N TRP A 118 8.33 0.22 8.21
CA TRP A 118 6.97 -0.25 7.92
C TRP A 118 6.01 -0.05 9.10
N GLN A 119 6.19 1.03 9.88
CA GLN A 119 5.17 1.49 10.82
C GLN A 119 4.01 2.12 10.03
N TRP A 120 3.33 1.31 9.21
CA TRP A 120 1.95 1.63 8.88
C TRP A 120 1.15 1.29 10.15
N GLU A 121 0.80 2.32 10.91
CA GLU A 121 -0.27 2.19 11.90
C GLU A 121 -1.57 2.08 11.09
N PRO A 122 -2.29 0.94 11.14
CA PRO A 122 -3.70 0.99 10.81
C PRO A 122 -4.29 2.00 11.76
N THR A 123 -4.84 3.10 11.25
CA THR A 123 -5.68 3.99 12.03
C THR A 123 -6.64 3.13 12.83
N GLN A 124 -6.39 3.04 14.13
CA GLN A 124 -7.18 2.43 15.21
C GLN A 124 -8.54 1.82 14.81
N GLN A 125 -8.58 0.72 14.06
CA GLN A 125 -9.74 -0.17 14.08
C GLN A 125 -9.56 -1.05 15.31
N LYS A 126 -9.88 -0.48 16.48
CA LYS A 126 -10.26 -1.28 17.65
C LYS A 126 -11.33 -2.26 17.15
N PRO A 127 -11.18 -3.59 17.33
CA PRO A 127 -12.36 -4.42 17.29
C PRO A 127 -13.30 -3.83 18.34
N GLU A 128 -14.47 -3.37 17.90
CA GLU A 128 -15.56 -3.10 18.80
C GLU A 128 -15.66 -4.32 19.72
N LYS A 129 -15.52 -4.07 21.02
CA LYS A 129 -15.50 -5.10 22.04
C LYS A 129 -16.63 -6.08 21.74
N CYS A 130 -16.30 -7.35 21.49
CA CYS A 130 -17.30 -8.41 21.57
C CYS A 130 -17.93 -8.29 22.96
N ARG A 131 -19.20 -7.90 22.97
CA ARG A 131 -20.05 -7.91 24.15
C ARG A 131 -20.49 -9.34 24.42
#